data_AF-A0A8J9Y632-F1
#
_entry.id   AF-A0A8J9Y632-F1
#
_cell.length_a   1.000
_cell.length_b   1.000
_cell.length_c   1.000
_cell.angle_alpha   90.00
_cell.angle_beta   90.00
_cell.angle_gamma   90.00
#
_symmetry.space_group_name_H-M   'P 1'
#
loop_
_entity.id
_entity.type
_entity.pdbx_description
1 polymer ?
#
loop_
_entity_poly.entity_id
_entity_poly.type
_entity_poly.pdbx_seq_one_letter_code
_entity_poly.pdbx_strand_id
1 'polypeptide(L)' 'MIRRPLTEITLKLDDLQEYEAFRRDQANNSAISNEMQEDTPKSLAGGTKTTEEIHNRIGYAPKKKPSGPSTV' A
#
# COMPACT_ATOMS: atom_id res chain seq x y z
N MET A 1 -1.56 36.66 -1.00
CA MET A 1 -0.40 36.16 -0.22
C MET A 1 0.18 34.97 -0.94
N ILE A 2 1.50 34.93 -1.16
CA ILE A 2 2.16 33.81 -1.84
C ILE A 2 2.53 32.75 -0.80
N ARG A 3 2.35 31.47 -1.14
CA ARG A 3 2.71 30.34 -0.28
C ARG A 3 4.21 30.08 -0.33
N ARG A 4 4.77 29.57 0.77
CA ARG A 4 6.16 29.06 0.80
C ARG A 4 6.31 27.78 -0.03
N PRO A 5 7.51 27.46 -0.51
CA PRO A 5 7.79 26.18 -1.17
C PRO A 5 7.66 25.00 -0.19
N LEU A 6 7.47 23.81 -0.77
CA LEU A 6 7.48 22.53 -0.06
C LEU A 6 8.89 22.23 0.47
N THR A 7 8.95 21.52 1.59
CA THR A 7 10.21 21.07 2.18
C THR A 7 10.63 19.75 1.53
N GLU A 8 11.88 19.67 1.08
CA GLU A 8 12.48 18.46 0.53
C GLU A 8 13.23 17.69 1.63
N ILE A 9 13.07 16.36 1.64
CA ILE A 9 13.81 15.47 2.55
C ILE A 9 15.00 14.92 1.77
N THR A 10 16.21 15.17 2.28
CA THR A 10 17.46 14.71 1.67
C THR A 10 18.12 13.63 2.53
N LEU A 11 18.77 12.66 1.90
CA LEU A 11 19.59 11.67 2.61
C LEU A 11 20.83 12.32 3.21
N LYS A 12 21.10 12.00 4.47
CA LYS A 12 22.23 12.50 5.26
C LYS A 12 23.21 11.38 5.58
N LEU A 13 24.40 11.76 6.03
CA LEU A 13 25.38 10.79 6.53
C LEU A 13 24.89 10.07 7.79
N ASP A 14 24.05 10.71 8.60
CA ASP A 14 23.48 10.11 9.80
C ASP A 14 22.60 8.89 9.46
N ASP A 15 21.99 8.86 8.27
CA ASP A 15 21.14 7.76 7.80
C ASP A 15 21.95 6.47 7.54
N LEU A 16 23.29 6.56 7.42
CA LEU A 16 24.15 5.38 7.32
C LEU A 16 24.07 4.51 8.58
N GLN A 17 23.82 5.11 9.75
CA GLN A 17 23.69 4.34 10.99
C GLN A 17 22.46 3.43 10.97
N GLU A 18 21.37 3.86 10.35
CA GLU A 18 20.17 3.06 10.15
C GLU A 18 20.46 1.85 9.27
N TYR A 19 21.21 2.05 8.18
CA TYR A 19 21.66 0.96 7.31
C TYR A 19 22.56 -0.05 8.04
N GLU A 20 23.53 0.43 8.84
CA GLU A 20 24.41 -0.43 9.64
C GLU A 20 23.66 -1.23 10.71
N ALA A 21 22.61 -0.65 11.30
CA ALA A 21 21.71 -1.36 12.21
C ALA A 21 20.96 -2.46 11.46
N PHE A 22 20.30 -2.12 10.35
CA PHE A 22 19.59 -3.07 9.50
C PHE A 22 20.48 -4.24 9.06
N ARG A 23 21.70 -3.96 8.60
CA ARG A 23 22.65 -4.99 8.15
C ARG A 23 23.08 -5.92 9.29
N ARG A 24 23.28 -5.40 10.50
CA ARG A 24 23.57 -6.24 11.68
C ARG A 24 22.38 -7.12 12.05
N ASP A 25 21.17 -6.58 11.99
CA ASP A 25 19.95 -7.31 12.31
C ASP A 25 19.68 -8.41 11.27
N GLN A 26 19.92 -8.15 9.98
CA GLN A 26 19.84 -9.17 8.93
C GLN A 26 20.87 -10.29 9.15
N ALA A 27 22.11 -9.94 9.51
CA ALA A 27 23.14 -10.94 9.80
C ALA A 27 22.75 -11.83 11.00
N ASN A 28 22.16 -11.26 12.05
CA ASN A 28 21.72 -12.00 13.24
C ASN A 28 20.45 -12.84 13.00
N ASN A 29 19.60 -12.47 12.05
CA ASN A 29 18.35 -13.16 11.71
C ASN A 29 18.42 -14.02 10.44
N SER A 30 19.63 -14.21 9.89
CA SER A 30 19.89 -14.94 8.65
C SER A 30 19.57 -16.45 8.69
N ALA A 31 19.15 -16.99 9.84
CA ALA A 31 18.61 -18.34 9.94
C ALA A 31 17.09 -18.43 9.65
N ILE A 32 16.36 -17.32 9.56
CA ILE A 32 14.87 -17.32 9.51
C ILE A 32 14.27 -16.59 8.30
N SER A 33 15.00 -15.79 7.53
CA SER A 33 14.38 -14.95 6.48
C SER A 33 15.14 -14.95 5.15
N ASN A 34 14.98 -16.04 4.40
CA ASN A 34 15.17 -16.04 2.93
C ASN A 34 13.88 -15.63 2.20
N GLU A 35 13.00 -14.89 2.86
CA GLU A 35 11.86 -14.26 2.22
C GLU A 35 12.16 -12.77 2.18
N MET A 36 12.46 -12.26 0.99
CA MET A 36 12.28 -10.86 0.68
C MET A 36 10.81 -10.54 0.93
N GLN A 37 10.46 -10.22 2.18
CA GLN A 37 9.20 -9.61 2.48
C GLN A 37 9.36 -8.16 2.04
N GLU A 38 9.17 -7.95 0.74
CA GLU A 38 8.80 -6.65 0.25
C GLU A 38 7.66 -6.16 1.14
N ASP A 39 7.85 -5.03 1.81
CA ASP A 39 6.76 -4.25 2.41
C ASP A 39 5.85 -3.68 1.31
N THR A 40 5.50 -4.51 0.33
CA THR A 40 4.24 -4.38 -0.37
C THR A 40 3.18 -4.46 0.73
N PRO A 41 2.35 -3.42 0.95
CA PRO A 41 1.27 -3.51 1.92
C PRO A 41 0.49 -4.77 1.60
N LYS A 42 0.40 -5.70 2.57
CA LYS A 42 -0.27 -7.00 2.44
C LYS A 42 -1.46 -6.85 1.50
N SER A 43 -1.31 -7.31 0.25
CA SER A 43 -2.41 -7.35 -0.70
C SER A 43 -3.52 -8.08 0.02
N LEU A 44 -4.63 -7.37 0.28
CA LEU A 44 -5.68 -7.77 1.23
C LEU A 44 -5.93 -9.28 1.14
N ALA A 45 -5.32 -10.02 2.06
CA ALA A 45 -5.47 -11.47 2.21
C ALA A 45 -6.81 -11.77 2.89
N GLY A 46 -7.88 -11.14 2.42
CA GLY A 46 -9.25 -11.53 2.64
C GLY A 46 -9.80 -11.94 1.29
N GLY A 47 -10.09 -13.22 1.13
CA GLY A 47 -10.57 -13.83 -0.13
C GLY A 47 -11.60 -12.97 -0.85
N THR A 48 -11.67 -13.13 -2.17
CA THR A 48 -12.50 -12.36 -3.12
C THR A 48 -13.84 -11.92 -2.50
N LYS A 49 -13.86 -10.73 -1.91
CA LYS A 49 -15.08 -10.13 -1.40
C LYS A 49 -15.97 -9.86 -2.59
N THR A 50 -17.25 -10.18 -2.46
CA THR A 50 -18.20 -9.86 -3.52
C THR A 50 -18.26 -8.35 -3.70
N THR A 51 -18.48 -7.90 -4.92
CA THR A 51 -18.58 -6.48 -5.25
C THR A 51 -19.64 -5.78 -4.39
N GLU A 52 -20.73 -6.48 -4.06
CA GLU A 52 -21.78 -6.03 -3.15
C GLU A 52 -21.27 -5.78 -1.72
N GLU A 53 -20.44 -6.67 -1.16
CA GLU A 53 -19.84 -6.50 0.16
C GLU A 53 -18.95 -5.25 0.20
N ILE A 54 -18.19 -5.03 -0.88
CA ILE A 54 -17.33 -3.85 -1.02
C ILE A 54 -18.17 -2.58 -1.05
N HIS A 55 -19.25 -2.56 -1.85
CA HIS A 55 -20.15 -1.41 -1.96
C HIS A 55 -20.76 -1.02 -0.61
N ASN A 56 -21.24 -2.01 0.15
CA ASN A 56 -21.80 -1.80 1.49
C ASN A 56 -20.75 -1.22 2.46
N ARG A 57 -19.51 -1.75 2.42
CA ARG A 57 -18.44 -1.31 3.32
C ARG A 57 -18.02 0.15 3.10
N ILE A 58 -18.02 0.61 1.84
CA ILE A 58 -17.57 1.97 1.49
C ILE A 58 -18.72 2.97 1.34
N GLY A 59 -19.96 2.56 1.63
CA GLY A 59 -21.15 3.41 1.44
C GLY A 59 -21.39 3.80 -0.02
N TYR A 60 -20.92 2.99 -0.97
CA TYR A 60 -21.10 3.27 -2.39
C TYR A 60 -22.42 2.68 -2.88
N ALA A 61 -23.32 3.57 -3.30
CA ALA A 61 -24.60 3.22 -3.92
C ALA A 61 -24.54 3.56 -5.43
N PRO A 62 -24.12 2.63 -6.30
CA PRO A 62 -24.07 2.89 -7.72
C PRO A 62 -25.49 3.17 -8.25
N LYS A 63 -25.66 4.31 -8.94
CA LYS A 63 -26.90 4.59 -9.65
C LYS A 63 -27.06 3.55 -10.75
N LYS A 64 -28.16 2.79 -10.72
CA LYS A 64 -28.51 1.84 -11.79
C LYS A 64 -28.49 2.62 -13.11
N LYS A 65 -27.57 2.28 -14.02
CA LYS A 65 -27.65 2.78 -15.39
C LYS A 65 -28.96 2.26 -15.99
N PRO A 66 -29.74 3.07 -16.71
CA PRO A 66 -30.90 2.55 -17.42
C PRO A 66 -30.38 1.50 -18.40
N SER A 67 -30.72 0.25 -18.14
CA SER A 67 -30.62 -0.84 -19.10
C SER A 67 -31.61 -0.51 -20.21
N GLY A 68 -31.15 0.26 -21.20
CA GLY A 68 -31.91 0.48 -22.42
C GLY A 68 -32.14 -0.87 -23.10
N PRO A 69 -33.31 -1.09 -23.74
CA PRO A 69 -33.55 -2.31 -24.49
C PRO A 69 -32.56 -2.37 -25.65
N SER A 70 -31.67 -3.36 -25.64
CA SER A 70 -30.95 -3.75 -26.85
C SER A 70 -31.95 -4.51 -27.72
N THR A 71 -32.51 -3.80 -28.69
CA THR A 71 -33.41 -4.32 -29.71
C THR A 71 -32.76 -5.49 -30.46
N VAL A 72 -33.62 -6.47 -30.78
CA VAL A 72 -33.42 -7.72 -31.54
C VAL A 72 -32.62 -7.53 -32.83
#